data_AF-A0A2N2B935-F1
#
_entry.id   AF-A0A2N2B935-F1
#
_cell.length_a   1.000
_cell.length_b   1.000
_cell.length_c   1.000
_cell.angle_alpha   90.00
_cell.angle_beta   90.00
_cell.angle_gamma   90.00
#
_symmetry.space_group_name_H-M   'P 1'
#
loop_
_entity.id
_entity.type
_entity.pdbx_description
1 polymer ?
#
loop_
_entity_poly.entity_id
_entity_poly.type
_entity_poly.pdbx_seq_one_letter_code
_entity_poly.pdbx_strand_id
1 'polypeptide(L)' 'MDMAAALGLKTEAAYYKKESGSIRITIDEAKIIADKLGEPIELVFFSDELSTTENQAKKPKAS' A
#
# COMPACT_ATOMS: atom_id res chain seq x y z
N MET A 1 15.64 5.28 -4.12
CA MET A 1 14.38 5.88 -4.63
C MET A 1 13.77 6.61 -3.45
N ASP A 2 13.67 7.94 -3.49
CA ASP A 2 13.18 8.71 -2.34
C ASP A 2 11.65 8.88 -2.44
N MET A 3 10.92 7.87 -1.95
CA MET A 3 9.45 7.90 -1.92
C MET A 3 8.92 8.91 -0.91
N ALA A 4 9.67 9.20 0.15
CA ALA A 4 9.31 10.22 1.12
C ALA A 4 9.27 11.61 0.46
N ALA A 5 10.31 11.97 -0.30
CA ALA A 5 10.32 13.22 -1.06
C ALA A 5 9.21 13.26 -2.13
N ALA A 6 8.93 12.15 -2.82
CA ALA A 6 7.86 12.09 -3.83
C ALA A 6 6.47 12.39 -3.24
N LEU A 7 6.24 12.00 -1.99
CA LEU A 7 4.99 12.24 -1.26
C LEU A 7 5.00 13.54 -0.44
N GLY A 8 6.05 14.36 -0.53
CA GLY A 8 6.19 15.59 0.28
C GLY A 8 6.34 15.31 1.78
N LEU A 9 6.79 14.11 2.16
CA LEU A 9 7.01 13.73 3.54
C LEU A 9 8.35 14.28 4.04
N LYS A 10 8.36 14.75 5.29
CA LYS A 10 9.56 15.35 5.90
C LYS A 10 10.64 14.33 6.26
N THR A 11 10.27 13.06 6.42
CA THR A 11 11.18 12.01 6.89
C THR A 11 10.88 10.67 6.22
N GLU A 12 11.91 9.87 6.01
CA GLU A 12 11.77 8.48 5.54
C GLU A 12 10.94 7.64 6.51
N ALA A 13 11.05 7.89 7.82
CA ALA A 13 10.25 7.20 8.83
C ALA A 13 8.73 7.41 8.66
N ALA A 14 8.30 8.54 8.09
CA ALA A 14 6.89 8.77 7.77
C ALA A 14 6.43 7.88 6.60
N TYR A 15 7.29 7.67 5.60
CA TYR A 15 7.02 6.75 4.50
C TYR A 15 7.00 5.29 4.98
N TYR A 16 7.96 4.90 5.83
CA TYR A 16 8.02 3.55 6.40
C TYR A 16 6.73 3.13 7.13
N LYS A 17 6.09 4.07 7.84
CA LYS A 17 4.79 3.82 8.48
C LYS A 17 3.67 3.57 7.48
N LYS A 18 3.72 4.20 6.30
CA LYS A 18 2.77 3.95 5.22
C LYS A 18 2.97 2.59 4.57
N GLU A 19 4.22 2.27 4.24
CA GLU A 19 4.60 1.01 3.62
C GLU A 19 4.31 -0.21 4.51
N SER A 20 4.58 -0.10 5.82
CA SER A 20 4.26 -1.14 6.80
C SER A 20 2.77 -1.28 7.13
N GLY A 21 1.89 -0.46 6.53
CA GLY A 21 0.46 -0.46 6.80
C GLY A 21 0.06 0.18 8.14
N SER A 22 1.01 0.74 8.90
CA SER A 22 0.72 1.47 10.15
C SER A 22 -0.09 2.74 9.91
N ILE A 23 0.10 3.39 8.75
CA ILE A 23 -0.65 4.55 8.28
C ILE A 23 -1.21 4.22 6.90
N ARG A 24 -2.46 4.58 6.63
CA ARG A 24 -3.06 4.35 5.30
C ARG A 24 -2.38 5.21 4.22
N ILE A 25 -2.20 4.60 3.05
CA ILE A 25 -1.86 5.29 1.80
C ILE A 25 -3.18 5.74 1.17
N THR A 26 -3.28 7.01 0.83
CA THR A 26 -4.44 7.57 0.10
C THR A 26 -4.32 7.24 -1.40
N ILE A 27 -5.42 7.36 -2.14
CA ILE A 27 -5.40 7.10 -3.60
C ILE A 27 -4.44 8.02 -4.34
N ASP A 28 -4.34 9.30 -3.96
CA ASP A 28 -3.42 10.24 -4.62
C ASP A 28 -1.95 9.89 -4.34
N GLU A 29 -1.63 9.49 -3.10
CA GLU A 29 -0.30 9.00 -2.76
C GLU A 29 0.02 7.69 -3.49
N ALA A 30 -0.96 6.79 -3.61
CA ALA A 30 -0.81 5.53 -4.34
C ALA A 30 -0.52 5.78 -5.84
N LYS A 31 -1.19 6.76 -6.46
CA LYS A 31 -0.88 7.18 -7.83
C LYS A 31 0.55 7.68 -7.97
N ILE A 32 0.99 8.56 -7.07
CA ILE A 32 2.37 9.08 -7.10
C ILE A 32 3.40 7.94 -6.97
N ILE A 33 3.14 6.98 -6.08
CA ILE A 33 4.01 5.81 -5.89
C ILE A 33 4.04 4.95 -7.16
N ALA A 34 2.88 4.66 -7.75
CA ALA A 34 2.76 3.87 -8.98
C ALA A 34 3.50 4.55 -10.16
N ASP A 35 3.27 5.86 -10.35
CA ASP A 35 3.95 6.67 -11.36
C ASP A 35 5.47 6.66 -11.16
N LYS A 36 5.93 6.69 -9.90
CA LYS A 36 7.36 6.64 -9.57
C LYS A 36 7.96 5.28 -9.91
N LEU A 37 7.23 4.20 -9.66
CA LEU A 37 7.63 2.83 -9.97
C LEU A 37 7.54 2.51 -11.46
N GLY A 38 6.80 3.32 -12.24
CA GLY A 38 6.53 3.05 -13.66
C GLY A 38 5.56 1.90 -13.86
N GLU A 39 4.78 1.57 -12.85
CA GLU A 39 3.85 0.44 -12.83
C GLU A 39 2.40 0.94 -12.70
N PRO A 40 1.40 0.20 -13.21
CA PRO A 40 -0.01 0.52 -12.98
C PRO A 40 -0.36 0.47 -11.48
N ILE A 41 -1.21 1.41 -11.03
CA ILE A 41 -1.66 1.44 -9.63
C ILE A 41 -2.36 0.14 -9.23
N GLU A 42 -3.04 -0.50 -10.18
CA GLU A 42 -3.68 -1.81 -10.01
C GLU A 42 -2.68 -2.89 -9.63
N LEU A 43 -1.49 -2.89 -10.25
CA LEU A 43 -0.46 -3.89 -9.96
C LEU A 43 0.19 -3.64 -8.59
N VAL A 44 0.36 -2.38 -8.20
CA VAL A 44 1.05 -2.01 -6.96
C VAL A 44 0.15 -2.14 -5.73
N PHE A 45 -1.13 -1.75 -5.83
CA PHE A 45 -2.02 -1.63 -4.67
C PHE A 45 -3.27 -2.50 -4.73
N PHE A 46 -3.63 -3.01 -5.90
CA PHE A 46 -4.89 -3.76 -6.10
C PHE A 46 -4.68 -5.13 -6.74
N SER A 47 -3.44 -5.66 -6.73
CA SER A 47 -3.16 -6.96 -7.30
C SER A 47 -3.92 -8.03 -6.52
N ASP A 48 -4.70 -8.81 -7.26
CA ASP A 48 -5.57 -9.88 -6.75
C ASP A 48 -4.79 -11.14 -6.33
N GLU A 49 -3.45 -11.10 -6.39
CA GLU A 49 -2.59 -12.09 -5.76
C GLU A 49 -2.65 -11.93 -4.24
N LEU A 50 -3.77 -12.39 -3.69
CA LEU A 50 -4.00 -12.63 -2.28
C LEU A 50 -2.76 -13.30 -1.68
N SER A 51 -2.04 -12.57 -0.83
CA SER A 51 -1.16 -13.16 0.16
C SER A 51 -1.99 -14.18 0.96
N THR A 52 -1.79 -15.47 0.67
CA THR A 52 -2.47 -16.59 1.32
C THR A 52 -2.05 -16.78 2.79
N THR A 53 -1.41 -15.78 3.42
CA THR A 53 -0.67 -16.03 4.66
C THR A 53 -1.38 -15.58 5.93
N GLU A 54 -2.33 -14.64 5.94
CA GLU A 54 -3.13 -14.42 7.16
C GLU A 54 -4.41 -13.62 6.93
N ASN A 55 -5.54 -14.32 6.83
CA ASN A 55 -6.85 -13.75 7.13
C ASN A 55 -7.77 -14.86 7.69
N GLN A 56 -7.40 -15.41 8.85
CA GLN A 56 -8.37 -16.10 9.71
C GLN A 56 -9.19 -15.07 10.51
N ALA A 57 -10.00 -14.29 9.80
CA ALA A 57 -11.12 -13.57 10.40
C ALA A 57 -12.42 -14.21 9.89
N LYS A 58 -12.88 -15.21 10.66
CA LYS A 58 -14.22 -15.81 10.74
C LYS A 58 -15.24 -15.30 9.71
N LYS A 59 -15.45 -16.04 8.61
CA LYS A 59 -16.76 -16.04 7.94
C LYS A 59 -17.77 -16.68 8.92
N PRO A 60 -18.94 -16.08 9.20
CA PRO A 60 -19.98 -16.76 9.97
C PRO A 60 -20.42 -17.99 9.19
N LYS A 61 -20.46 -19.13 9.90
CA LYS A 61 -21.00 -20.39 9.39
C LYS A 61 -22.48 -20.17 9.08
N ALA A 62 -22.83 -20.18 7.80
CA ALA A 62 -24.18 -20.37 7.33
C ALA A 62 -24.27 -21.77 6.71
N SER A 63 -25.33 -22.48 7.10
CA SER A 63 -25.75 -23.85 6.74
C SER A 63 -25.09 -24.98 7.51
#